data_AF-A0A2V9VM07-F1
#
_entry.id   AF-A0A2V9VM07-F1
#
_cell.length_a   1.000
_cell.length_b   1.000
_cell.length_c   1.000
_cell.angle_alpha   90.00
_cell.angle_beta   90.00
_cell.angle_gamma   90.00
#
_symmetry.space_group_name_H-M   'P 1'
#
loop_
_entity.id
_entity.type
_entity.pdbx_description
1 polymer ?
#
loop_
_entity_poly.entity_id
_entity_poly.type
_entity_poly.pdbx_seq_one_letter_code
_entity_poly.pdbx_strand_id
1 'polypeptide(L)'
;MENLYCLRCNQELEAGHKSVAVYMFAQTVGIRPRQKSASQRICFCPQCCVSLAMGPPPEGALNIAAWQMIRDLVGSDPALNQAAWETLRGVVGLLPATGTEGSDRPARAGYFEF
;
A
#
# COMPACT_ATOMS: atom_id res chain seq x y z
N MET A 1 -11.01 -26.17 4.23
CA MET A 1 -9.93 -25.30 4.68
C MET A 1 -9.15 -24.92 3.44
N GLU A 2 -9.03 -23.63 3.13
CA GLU A 2 -8.16 -23.18 2.04
C GLU A 2 -6.71 -23.35 2.49
N ASN A 3 -5.87 -23.91 1.62
CA ASN A 3 -4.44 -24.01 1.87
C ASN A 3 -3.85 -22.60 1.86
N LEU A 4 -3.12 -22.23 2.92
CA LEU A 4 -2.47 -20.94 3.04
C LEU A 4 -1.06 -21.04 2.47
N TYR A 5 -0.60 -20.01 1.76
CA TYR A 5 0.74 -19.96 1.20
C TYR A 5 1.48 -18.72 1.69
N CYS A 6 2.79 -18.85 1.87
CA CYS A 6 3.66 -17.71 2.12
C CYS A 6 3.73 -16.83 0.87
N LEU A 7 3.37 -15.55 0.96
CA LEU A 7 3.39 -14.65 -0.20
C LEU A 7 4.79 -14.53 -0.84
N ARG A 8 5.86 -14.64 -0.04
CA ARG A 8 7.23 -14.41 -0.51
C ARG A 8 7.88 -15.65 -1.16
N CYS A 9 7.80 -16.80 -0.50
CA CYS A 9 8.45 -18.03 -0.99
C CYS A 9 7.48 -19.01 -1.66
N ASN A 10 6.19 -18.69 -1.69
CA ASN A 10 5.11 -19.51 -2.24
C ASN A 10 5.03 -20.95 -1.65
N GLN A 11 5.64 -21.17 -0.48
CA GLN A 11 5.55 -22.44 0.24
C GLN A 11 4.21 -22.52 0.99
N GLU A 12 3.64 -23.71 1.04
CA GLU A 12 2.43 -23.98 1.82
C GLU A 12 2.71 -23.79 3.32
N LEU A 13 1.75 -23.18 4.01
CA LEU A 13 1.77 -22.94 5.45
C LEU A 13 0.92 -24.02 6.11
N GLU A 14 1.59 -25.08 6.56
CA GLU A 14 0.94 -26.22 7.21
C GLU A 14 0.16 -25.82 8.47
N ALA A 15 -0.98 -26.46 8.68
CA ALA A 15 -1.78 -26.27 9.88
C ALA A 15 -0.99 -26.71 11.13
N GLY A 16 -0.89 -25.82 12.12
CA GLY A 16 -0.13 -26.06 13.36
C GLY A 16 1.27 -25.45 13.38
N HIS A 17 1.80 -25.03 12.22
CA HIS A 17 3.05 -24.27 12.16
C HIS A 17 2.81 -22.78 12.41
N LYS A 18 3.75 -22.14 13.13
CA LYS A 18 3.70 -20.69 13.36
C LYS A 18 3.83 -19.98 12.02
N SER A 19 2.94 -19.02 11.77
CA SER A 19 2.99 -18.13 10.62
C SER A 19 2.57 -16.73 11.05
N VAL A 20 2.91 -15.72 10.25
CA VAL A 20 2.50 -14.33 10.50
C VAL A 20 1.49 -13.94 9.44
N ALA A 21 0.34 -13.46 9.88
CA ALA A 21 -0.70 -12.91 9.03
C ALA A 21 -0.68 -11.38 9.11
N VAL A 22 -0.62 -10.74 7.95
CA VAL A 22 -0.77 -9.29 7.78
C VAL A 22 -2.14 -9.03 7.18
N TYR A 23 -2.93 -8.19 7.85
CA TYR A 23 -4.24 -7.75 7.34
C TYR A 23 -4.07 -6.34 6.77
N MET A 24 -4.39 -6.18 5.49
CA MET A 24 -4.29 -4.90 4.79
C MET A 24 -5.65 -4.49 4.25
N PHE A 25 -5.94 -3.19 4.27
CA PHE A 25 -7.10 -2.59 3.61
C PHE A 25 -6.74 -1.21 3.09
N ALA A 26 -7.45 -0.74 2.08
CA ALA A 26 -7.41 0.63 1.61
C ALA A 26 -8.66 1.39 2.08
N GLN A 27 -8.53 2.67 2.38
CA GLN A 27 -9.64 3.53 2.76
C GLN A 27 -9.46 4.92 2.15
N THR A 28 -10.53 5.48 1.60
CA THR A 28 -10.52 6.84 1.08
C THR A 28 -10.35 7.88 2.21
N VAL A 29 -9.60 8.94 1.93
CA VAL A 29 -9.44 10.10 2.80
C VAL A 29 -9.90 11.35 2.04
N GLY A 30 -10.64 12.24 2.70
CA GLY A 30 -11.16 13.47 2.07
C GLY A 30 -12.45 13.30 1.26
N ILE A 31 -12.77 12.09 0.80
CA ILE A 31 -14.01 11.77 0.07
C ILE A 31 -15.10 11.32 1.06
N ARG A 32 -16.35 11.79 0.85
CA ARG A 32 -17.53 11.40 1.64
C ARG A 32 -18.62 10.78 0.74
N PRO A 33 -19.28 9.69 1.16
CA PRO A 33 -18.97 8.87 2.33
C PRO A 33 -17.63 8.13 2.17
N ARG A 34 -16.95 7.84 3.29
CA ARG A 34 -15.67 7.12 3.24
C ARG A 34 -15.91 5.69 2.75
N GLN A 35 -15.17 5.28 1.73
CA GLN A 35 -15.18 3.92 1.22
C GLN A 35 -13.95 3.16 1.71
N LYS A 36 -14.12 1.85 1.91
CA LYS A 36 -13.09 0.94 2.42
C LYS A 36 -13.08 -0.33 1.55
N SER A 37 -11.89 -0.80 1.17
CA SER A 37 -11.75 -2.06 0.46
C SER A 37 -12.06 -3.25 1.39
N ALA A 38 -12.29 -4.42 0.78
CA ALA A 38 -12.18 -5.66 1.52
C ALA A 38 -10.79 -5.80 2.16
N SER A 39 -10.73 -6.46 3.32
CA SER A 39 -9.47 -6.74 4.00
C SER A 39 -8.77 -7.92 3.32
N GLN A 40 -7.56 -7.69 2.84
CA GLN A 40 -6.68 -8.71 2.28
C GLN A 40 -5.87 -9.33 3.43
N ARG A 41 -5.95 -10.66 3.57
CA ARG A 41 -5.13 -11.43 4.50
C ARG A 41 -3.94 -12.00 3.74
N ILE A 42 -2.75 -11.54 4.10
CA ILE A 42 -1.48 -11.99 3.53
C ILE A 42 -0.73 -12.80 4.58
N CYS A 43 -0.16 -13.94 4.22
CA CYS A 43 0.57 -14.78 5.16
C CYS A 43 2.06 -14.88 4.79
N PHE A 44 2.91 -14.97 5.80
CA PHE A 44 4.34 -15.20 5.68
C PHE A 44 4.79 -16.35 6.58
N CYS A 45 5.71 -17.18 6.08
CA CYS A 45 6.41 -18.14 6.92
C CYS A 45 7.36 -17.40 7.91
N PRO A 46 7.76 -18.02 9.03
CA PRO A 46 8.62 -17.37 10.02
C PRO A 46 9.90 -16.78 9.44
N GLN A 47 10.57 -17.51 8.55
CA GLN A 47 11.81 -17.05 7.91
C GLN A 47 11.59 -15.82 7.03
N CYS A 48 10.54 -15.83 6.19
CA CYS A 48 10.21 -14.70 5.33
C CYS A 48 9.74 -13.48 6.15
N CYS A 49 9.06 -13.71 7.28
CA CYS A 49 8.65 -12.65 8.19
C CYS A 49 9.85 -11.96 8.84
N VAL A 50 10.86 -12.71 9.30
CA VAL A 50 12.08 -12.11 9.86
C VAL A 50 12.79 -11.27 8.79
N SER A 51 12.86 -11.77 7.55
CA SER A 51 13.46 -10.99 6.45
C SER A 51 12.64 -9.75 6.07
N LEU A 52 11.31 -9.76 6.25
CA LEU A 52 10.46 -8.57 6.09
C LEU A 52 10.69 -7.54 7.22
N ALA A 53 10.89 -8.01 8.46
CA ALA A 53 11.06 -7.14 9.63
C ALA A 53 12.48 -6.57 9.76
N MET A 54 13.49 -7.35 9.40
CA MET A 54 14.90 -7.05 9.65
C MET A 54 15.73 -6.83 8.38
N GLY A 55 15.19 -7.17 7.21
CA GLY A 55 15.87 -7.00 5.93
C GLY A 55 15.66 -5.60 5.34
N PRO A 56 16.36 -5.28 4.24
CA PRO A 56 16.02 -4.11 3.45
C PRO A 56 14.54 -4.19 3.03
N PRO A 57 13.84 -3.04 2.91
CA PRO A 57 12.42 -3.01 2.58
C PRO A 57 12.15 -3.95 1.41
N PRO A 58 11.30 -4.99 1.58
CA PRO A 58 11.12 -5.95 0.50
C PRO A 58 10.46 -5.26 -0.68
N GLU A 59 11.08 -5.38 -1.85
CA GLU A 59 10.51 -4.81 -3.06
C GLU A 59 9.19 -5.52 -3.39
N GLY A 60 8.12 -4.74 -3.48
CA GLY A 60 6.92 -5.14 -4.22
C GLY A 60 5.91 -6.05 -3.52
N ALA A 61 6.30 -6.84 -2.52
CA ALA A 61 5.40 -7.87 -1.94
C ALA A 61 4.07 -7.28 -1.43
N LEU A 62 4.15 -6.20 -0.64
CA LEU A 62 2.95 -5.50 -0.17
C LEU A 62 2.40 -4.52 -1.22
N ASN A 63 3.20 -4.09 -2.19
CA ASN A 63 2.80 -3.12 -3.21
C ASN A 63 1.76 -3.71 -4.16
N ILE A 64 1.90 -4.98 -4.56
CA ILE A 64 0.90 -5.62 -5.43
C ILE A 64 -0.44 -5.77 -4.70
N ALA A 65 -0.41 -6.19 -3.43
CA ALA A 65 -1.63 -6.26 -2.62
C ALA A 65 -2.26 -4.88 -2.43
N ALA A 66 -1.45 -3.85 -2.15
CA ALA A 66 -1.91 -2.47 -2.07
C ALA A 66 -2.54 -1.98 -3.38
N TRP A 67 -1.89 -2.26 -4.51
CA TRP A 67 -2.41 -1.90 -5.83
C TRP A 67 -3.75 -2.57 -6.12
N GLN A 68 -3.89 -3.87 -5.84
CA GLN A 68 -5.16 -4.59 -6.00
C GLN A 68 -6.27 -3.96 -5.14
N MET A 69 -6.00 -3.67 -3.87
CA MET A 69 -6.98 -3.03 -2.99
C MET A 69 -7.42 -1.64 -3.50
N ILE A 70 -6.47 -0.84 -3.97
CA ILE A 70 -6.76 0.49 -4.53
C ILE A 70 -7.57 0.35 -5.82
N ARG A 71 -7.14 -0.52 -6.73
CA ARG A 71 -7.85 -0.79 -7.99
C ARG A 71 -9.29 -1.21 -7.74
N ASP A 72 -9.49 -2.15 -6.83
CA ASP A 72 -10.81 -2.70 -6.52
C ASP A 72 -11.69 -1.61 -5.85
N LEU A 73 -11.11 -0.78 -4.98
CA LEU A 73 -11.82 0.36 -4.35
C LEU A 73 -12.18 1.47 -5.34
N VAL A 74 -11.31 1.78 -6.28
CA VAL A 74 -11.52 2.81 -7.33
C VAL A 74 -12.50 2.31 -8.40
N GLY A 75 -12.49 1.00 -8.67
CA GLY A 75 -13.38 0.34 -9.62
C GLY A 75 -14.76 -0.01 -9.08
N SER A 76 -14.99 0.05 -7.76
CA SER A 76 -16.26 -0.40 -7.17
C SER A 76 -17.44 0.53 -7.45
N ASP A 77 -17.20 1.84 -7.53
CA ASP A 77 -18.25 2.84 -7.72
C ASP A 77 -17.74 4.06 -8.50
N PRO A 78 -18.27 4.34 -9.72
CA PRO A 78 -17.94 5.55 -10.47
C PRO A 78 -18.18 6.86 -9.70
N ALA A 79 -19.14 6.90 -8.77
CA ALA A 79 -19.43 8.09 -7.97
C ALA A 79 -18.26 8.46 -7.04
N LEU A 80 -17.45 7.49 -6.61
CA LEU A 80 -16.25 7.74 -5.83
C LEU A 80 -15.21 8.54 -6.63
N ASN A 81 -15.05 8.21 -7.92
CA ASN A 81 -14.15 8.93 -8.82
C ASN A 81 -14.64 10.36 -9.08
N GLN A 82 -15.95 10.53 -9.24
CA GLN A 82 -16.57 11.85 -9.41
C GLN A 82 -16.38 12.72 -8.16
N ALA A 83 -16.64 12.19 -6.96
CA ALA A 83 -16.45 12.90 -5.70
C ALA A 83 -14.98 13.26 -5.45
N ALA A 84 -14.05 12.36 -5.80
CA ALA A 84 -12.62 12.63 -5.78
C ALA A 84 -12.26 13.81 -6.70
N TRP A 85 -12.80 13.81 -7.92
CA TRP A 85 -12.56 14.85 -8.91
C TRP A 85 -13.10 16.22 -8.49
N GLU A 86 -14.29 16.26 -7.91
CA GLU A 86 -14.88 17.49 -7.34
C GLU A 86 -14.03 18.04 -6.20
N THR A 87 -13.56 17.17 -5.30
CA THR A 87 -12.64 17.56 -4.22
C THR A 87 -11.35 18.15 -4.77
N LEU A 88 -10.74 17.49 -5.77
CA LEU A 88 -9.51 17.97 -6.40
C LEU A 88 -9.70 19.33 -7.06
N ARG A 89 -10.78 19.55 -7.81
CA ARG A 89 -11.07 20.85 -8.45
C ARG A 89 -11.17 21.99 -7.44
N GLY A 90 -11.68 21.72 -6.23
CA GLY A 90 -11.69 22.72 -5.14
C GLY A 90 -10.31 23.11 -4.63
N VAL A 91 -9.27 22.32 -4.90
CA VAL A 91 -7.89 22.50 -4.41
C VAL A 91 -6.91 22.85 -5.55
N VAL A 92 -7.27 22.67 -6.83
CA VAL A 92 -6.40 22.99 -8.00
C VAL A 92 -5.88 24.43 -7.97
N GLY A 93 -6.65 25.41 -7.47
CA GLY A 93 -6.19 26.80 -7.32
C GLY A 93 -5.27 27.05 -6.11
N LEU A 94 -5.08 26.06 -5.24
CA LEU A 94 -4.26 26.11 -4.03
C LEU A 94 -2.99 25.27 -4.13
N LEU A 95 -2.88 24.41 -5.15
CA LEU A 95 -1.67 23.63 -5.39
C LEU A 95 -0.65 24.51 -6.12
N PRO A 96 0.62 24.56 -5.66
CA PRO A 96 1.67 25.20 -6.44
C PRO A 96 1.69 24.53 -7.82
N ALA A 97 1.75 25.32 -8.88
CA ALA A 97 1.92 24.81 -10.23
C ALA A 97 3.10 23.82 -10.17
N THR A 98 2.85 22.55 -10.47
CA THR A 98 3.91 21.54 -10.47
C THR A 98 4.90 21.92 -11.55
N GLY A 99 5.89 22.70 -11.12
CA GLY A 99 6.94 23.26 -11.94
C GLY A 99 7.72 22.11 -12.54
N THR A 100 7.52 21.92 -13.83
CA THR A 100 8.50 21.33 -14.73
C THR A 100 9.61 22.36 -14.98
N GLU A 101 10.18 22.90 -13.91
CA GLU A 101 11.40 23.69 -13.98
C GLU A 101 12.44 22.97 -13.14
N GLY A 102 13.52 22.56 -13.81
CA GLY A 102 14.65 21.89 -13.20
C GLY A 102 15.16 22.70 -12.01
N SER A 103 14.97 22.16 -10.81
CA SER A 103 15.66 22.62 -9.62
C SER A 103 16.79 21.64 -9.37
N ASP A 104 17.98 22.04 -9.80
CA ASP A 104 19.23 21.64 -9.17
C ASP A 104 19.06 21.83 -7.65
N ARG A 105 18.86 20.74 -6.92
CA ARG A 105 19.05 20.73 -5.47
C ARG A 105 20.49 20.32 -5.21
N PRO A 106 21.31 21.14 -4.53
CA PRO A 106 22.61 20.70 -4.09
C PRO A 106 22.42 19.52 -3.12
N ALA A 107 23.23 18.47 -3.30
CA ALA A 107 23.30 17.32 -2.42
C ALA A 107 23.58 17.79 -0.99
N ARG A 108 22.54 17.79 -0.15
CA ARG A 108 22.70 18.07 1.28
C ARG A 108 23.09 16.76 1.95
N ALA A 109 24.40 16.51 2.01
CA ALA A 109 25.00 15.50 2.87
C ALA A 109 24.55 15.78 4.31
N GLY A 110 23.82 14.84 4.90
CA GLY A 110 23.35 14.90 6.27
C GLY A 110 23.31 13.49 6.83
N TYR A 111 24.41 13.12 7.49
CA TYR A 111 24.52 11.97 8.38
C TYR A 111 23.36 11.97 9.39
N PHE A 112 22.76 10.80 9.63
CA PHE A 112 21.98 10.54 10.84
C PHE A 112 22.45 9.20 11.44
N GLU A 113 23.24 9.31 12.51
CA GLU A 113 23.28 8.37 13.65
C GLU A 113 21.99 8.65 14.47
N PHE A 114 21.27 7.72 15.08
CA PHE A 114 21.58 6.46 15.79
C PHE A 114 20.47 5.43 15.57
#